data_AF-A0A848ZMX8-F1
#
_entry.id   AF-A0A848ZMX8-F1
#
_cell.length_a   1.000
_cell.length_b   1.000
_cell.length_c   1.000
_cell.angle_alpha   90.00
_cell.angle_beta   90.00
_cell.angle_gamma   90.00
#
_symmetry.space_group_name_H-M   'P 1'
#
loop_
_entity.id
_entity.type
_entity.pdbx_description
1 polymer ?
#
loop_
_entity_poly.entity_id
_entity_poly.type
_entity_poly.pdbx_seq_one_letter_code
_entity_poly.pdbx_strand_id
1 'polypeptide(L)'
;VYVEKVAQNSAADEADLEEGDIILSVDGKKVLNSPTLQGMIAEKRPGDKVKLRISRKGKEKEINVVLKSRQGSTKLKKKEHQKILNQLGAELENIDKDLAGKLNIDGGVKVTQLYAGKLRLQTQMQEGFIITHINGRKIKDIDDVMESLNNQKGGVMIEGIYEELPGKHYYAFGLDS
;
A
#
# COMPACT_ATOMS: atom_id res chain seq x y z
N VAL A 1 -0.69 4.95 26.19
CA VAL A 1 -0.45 3.92 25.15
C VAL A 1 0.61 4.43 24.20
N TYR A 2 1.68 3.67 23.98
CA TYR A 2 2.79 4.09 23.12
C TYR A 2 2.51 3.77 21.66
N VAL A 3 2.83 4.71 20.77
CA VAL A 3 2.69 4.56 19.32
C VAL A 3 4.01 4.03 18.77
N GLU A 4 4.05 2.71 18.50
CA GLU A 4 5.25 2.05 17.98
C GLU A 4 5.48 2.32 16.50
N LYS A 5 4.40 2.33 15.70
CA LYS A 5 4.47 2.52 14.26
C LYS A 5 3.20 3.18 13.74
N VAL A 6 3.36 4.15 12.85
CA VAL A 6 2.23 4.76 12.13
C VAL A 6 2.27 4.28 10.68
N ALA A 7 1.19 3.64 10.24
CA ALA A 7 1.11 3.18 8.85
C ALA A 7 0.88 4.38 7.92
N GLN A 8 1.65 4.45 6.84
CA GLN A 8 1.52 5.52 5.84
C GLN A 8 0.11 5.54 5.22
N ASN A 9 -0.47 6.72 5.04
CA ASN A 9 -1.85 6.97 4.59
C ASN A 9 -2.95 6.49 5.57
N SER A 10 -2.60 6.13 6.80
CA SER A 10 -3.58 5.80 7.84
C SER A 10 -4.28 7.05 8.37
N ALA A 11 -5.39 6.86 9.07
CA ALA A 11 -6.06 7.95 9.80
C ALA A 11 -5.11 8.64 10.80
N ALA A 12 -4.18 7.88 11.38
CA ALA A 12 -3.17 8.39 12.29
C ALA A 12 -2.12 9.25 11.57
N ASP A 13 -1.66 8.81 10.40
CA ASP A 13 -0.70 9.53 9.55
C ASP A 13 -1.27 10.88 9.07
N GLU A 14 -2.51 10.88 8.58
CA GLU A 14 -3.21 12.11 8.16
C GLU A 14 -3.50 13.08 9.32
N ALA A 15 -3.51 12.58 10.55
CA ALA A 15 -3.80 13.36 11.74
C ALA A 15 -2.53 13.82 12.47
N ASP A 16 -1.37 13.77 11.80
CA ASP A 16 -0.07 14.19 12.35
C ASP A 16 0.33 13.41 13.60
N LEU A 17 -0.11 12.15 13.74
CA LEU A 17 0.38 11.25 14.79
C LEU A 17 1.74 10.70 14.37
N GLU A 18 2.72 10.73 15.26
CA GLU A 18 4.08 10.28 15.00
C GLU A 18 4.45 9.05 15.83
N GLU A 19 5.41 8.28 15.33
CA GLU A 19 6.08 7.25 16.12
C GLU A 19 6.74 7.88 17.35
N GLY A 20 6.56 7.26 18.51
CA GLY A 20 7.03 7.81 19.78
C GLY A 20 6.01 8.64 20.54
N ASP A 21 4.83 8.90 19.98
CA ASP A 21 3.75 9.55 20.71
C ASP A 21 3.17 8.64 21.81
N ILE A 22 2.76 9.26 22.92
CA ILE A 22 2.05 8.58 24.00
C ILE A 22 0.62 9.09 24.03
N ILE A 23 -0.34 8.24 23.66
CA ILE A 23 -1.77 8.57 23.75
C ILE A 23 -2.20 8.52 25.22
N LEU A 24 -2.70 9.66 25.72
CA LEU A 24 -3.16 9.89 27.09
C LEU A 24 -4.69 9.76 27.21
N SER A 25 -5.44 10.29 26.24
CA SER A 25 -6.91 10.24 26.24
C SER A 25 -7.53 10.28 24.84
N VAL A 26 -8.73 9.72 24.72
CA VAL A 26 -9.58 9.72 23.53
C VAL A 26 -10.91 10.38 23.89
N ASP A 27 -11.30 11.46 23.21
CA ASP A 27 -12.52 12.25 23.49
C ASP A 27 -12.66 12.60 24.99
N GLY A 28 -11.55 12.94 25.64
CA GLY A 28 -11.50 13.25 27.07
C GLY A 28 -11.54 12.03 28.01
N LYS A 29 -11.73 10.81 27.50
CA LYS A 29 -11.64 9.57 28.29
C LYS A 29 -10.18 9.10 28.36
N LYS A 30 -9.67 8.92 29.57
CA LYS A 30 -8.29 8.47 29.81
C LYS A 30 -8.08 7.07 29.24
N VAL A 31 -6.97 6.89 28.51
CA VAL A 31 -6.58 5.60 27.94
C VAL A 31 -5.49 4.99 28.81
N LEU A 32 -5.76 3.84 29.41
CA LEU A 32 -4.82 3.15 30.30
C LEU A 32 -3.94 2.15 29.55
N ASN A 33 -4.48 1.45 28.56
CA ASN A 33 -3.79 0.41 27.82
C ASN A 33 -4.31 0.29 26.36
N SER A 34 -3.58 -0.44 25.52
CA SER A 34 -3.90 -0.60 24.10
C SER A 34 -5.26 -1.26 23.84
N PRO A 35 -5.68 -2.30 24.60
CA PRO A 35 -7.03 -2.85 24.47
C PRO A 35 -8.15 -1.84 24.71
N THR A 36 -8.03 -0.98 25.73
CA THR A 36 -9.00 0.07 26.01
C THR A 36 -9.07 1.08 24.86
N LEU A 37 -7.92 1.47 24.28
CA LEU A 37 -7.89 2.32 23.10
C LEU A 37 -8.63 1.68 21.93
N GLN A 38 -8.32 0.42 21.62
CA GLN A 38 -8.95 -0.31 20.51
C GLN A 38 -10.47 -0.40 20.70
N GLY A 39 -10.95 -0.70 21.91
CA GLY A 39 -12.37 -0.71 22.22
C GLY A 39 -13.04 0.65 22.00
N MET A 40 -12.43 1.73 22.49
CA MET A 40 -12.94 3.10 22.31
C MET A 40 -12.99 3.52 20.83
N ILE A 41 -12.02 3.10 20.01
CA ILE A 41 -12.02 3.36 18.57
C ILE A 41 -13.06 2.47 17.84
N ALA A 42 -13.24 1.22 18.28
CA ALA A 42 -14.19 0.28 17.68
C ALA A 42 -15.67 0.69 17.87
N GLU A 43 -15.98 1.42 18.94
CA GLU A 43 -17.32 1.97 19.19
C GLU A 43 -17.69 3.13 18.24
N LYS A 44 -16.71 3.71 17.53
CA LYS A 44 -16.89 4.88 16.68
C LYS A 44 -17.14 4.49 15.24
N ARG A 45 -17.85 5.36 14.51
CA ARG A 45 -18.15 5.15 13.11
C ARG A 45 -17.04 5.69 12.22
N PRO A 46 -16.84 5.08 11.04
CA PRO A 46 -16.03 5.69 9.99
C PRO A 46 -16.52 7.09 9.64
N GLY A 47 -15.60 8.04 9.53
CA GLY A 47 -15.87 9.46 9.33
C GLY A 47 -15.98 10.26 10.62
N ASP A 48 -16.07 9.60 11.79
CA ASP A 48 -16.11 10.29 13.07
C ASP A 48 -14.77 10.99 13.34
N LYS A 49 -14.85 12.23 13.82
CA LYS A 49 -13.70 12.95 14.36
C LYS A 49 -13.50 12.53 15.81
N VAL A 50 -12.32 12.04 16.12
CA VAL A 50 -11.89 11.65 17.46
C VAL A 50 -10.78 12.58 17.91
N LYS A 51 -10.96 13.17 19.09
CA LYS A 51 -9.94 14.03 19.69
C LYS A 51 -9.00 13.18 20.52
N LEU A 52 -7.72 13.11 20.13
CA LEU A 52 -6.69 12.47 20.94
C LEU A 52 -5.88 13.51 21.69
N ARG A 53 -5.63 13.26 22.97
CA ARG A 53 -4.57 13.95 23.72
C ARG A 53 -3.35 13.04 23.73
N ILE A 54 -2.24 13.55 23.25
CA ILE A 54 -0.97 12.84 23.14
C ILE A 54 0.11 13.59 23.93
N SER A 55 1.15 12.87 24.34
CA SER A 55 2.40 13.46 24.80
C SER A 55 3.49 13.15 23.78
N ARG A 56 4.07 14.20 23.19
CA ARG A 56 5.19 14.12 22.25
C ARG A 56 6.40 14.79 22.89
N LYS A 57 7.47 14.02 23.13
CA LYS A 57 8.69 14.53 23.79
C LYS A 57 8.41 15.27 25.11
N GLY A 58 7.44 14.77 25.88
CA GLY A 58 7.05 15.33 27.18
C GLY A 58 6.11 16.54 27.12
N LYS A 59 5.72 17.02 25.92
CA LYS A 59 4.72 18.09 25.76
C LYS A 59 3.39 17.49 25.36
N GLU A 60 2.33 17.90 26.05
CA GLU A 60 0.96 17.50 25.68
C GLU A 60 0.50 18.26 24.43
N LYS A 61 -0.16 17.54 23.52
CA LYS A 61 -0.81 18.07 22.33
C LYS A 61 -2.19 17.46 22.20
N GLU A 62 -3.12 18.21 21.61
CA GLU A 62 -4.40 17.68 21.16
C GLU A 62 -4.41 17.61 19.64
N ILE A 63 -4.75 16.44 19.10
CA ILE A 63 -4.88 16.20 17.66
C ILE A 63 -6.29 15.66 17.38
N ASN A 64 -6.83 15.99 16.20
CA ASN A 64 -8.12 15.47 15.77
C ASN A 64 -7.88 14.45 14.66
N VAL A 65 -8.29 13.21 14.91
CA VAL A 65 -8.16 12.08 13.99
C VAL A 65 -9.51 11.81 13.35
N VAL A 66 -9.59 11.78 12.02
CA VAL A 66 -10.80 11.33 11.33
C VAL A 66 -10.70 9.82 11.15
N LEU A 67 -11.60 9.06 11.78
CA LEU A 67 -11.54 7.61 11.71
C LEU A 67 -11.88 7.12 10.32
N LYS A 68 -10.99 6.30 9.75
CA LYS A 68 -11.29 5.56 8.52
C LYS A 68 -11.90 4.20 8.87
N SER A 69 -12.91 3.80 8.11
CA SER A 69 -13.47 2.45 8.25
C SER A 69 -12.41 1.43 7.91
N ARG A 70 -12.24 0.40 8.75
CA ARG A 70 -11.47 -0.79 8.38
C ARG A 70 -12.00 -1.46 7.08
N GLN A 71 -13.30 -1.32 6.77
CA GLN A 71 -13.89 -1.80 5.52
C GLN A 71 -13.82 -0.77 4.38
N GLY A 72 -13.92 0.52 4.70
CA GLY A 72 -13.84 1.63 3.75
C GLY A 72 -12.43 1.82 3.20
N SER A 73 -11.39 1.66 4.02
CA SER A 73 -10.00 1.59 3.56
C SER A 73 -9.80 0.42 2.59
N THR A 74 -10.35 -0.76 2.89
CA THR A 74 -10.26 -1.93 2.01
C THR A 74 -11.05 -1.74 0.72
N LYS A 75 -12.25 -1.13 0.78
CA LYS A 75 -13.05 -0.81 -0.42
C LYS A 75 -12.40 0.26 -1.30
N LEU A 76 -11.82 1.30 -0.69
CA LEU A 76 -11.09 2.35 -1.41
C LEU A 76 -9.84 1.77 -2.08
N LYS A 77 -9.02 1.01 -1.34
CA LYS A 77 -7.88 0.27 -1.92
C LYS A 77 -8.32 -0.62 -3.08
N LYS A 78 -9.40 -1.38 -2.94
CA LYS A 78 -9.91 -2.22 -4.04
C LYS A 78 -10.30 -1.41 -5.29
N LYS A 79 -10.88 -0.22 -5.11
CA LYS A 79 -11.22 0.68 -6.24
C LYS A 79 -9.98 1.28 -6.89
N GLU A 80 -9.02 1.73 -6.08
CA GLU A 80 -7.73 2.25 -6.57
C GLU A 80 -6.96 1.18 -7.33
N HIS A 81 -6.89 -0.04 -6.79
CA HIS A 81 -6.24 -1.18 -7.45
C HIS A 81 -6.92 -1.49 -8.78
N GLN A 82 -8.26 -1.55 -8.82
CA GLN A 82 -8.99 -1.78 -10.06
C GLN A 82 -8.72 -0.69 -11.11
N LYS A 83 -8.63 0.58 -10.69
CA LYS A 83 -8.31 1.69 -11.59
C LYS A 83 -6.91 1.52 -12.20
N ILE A 84 -5.92 1.18 -11.39
CA ILE A 84 -4.54 0.94 -11.85
C ILE A 84 -4.50 -0.25 -12.81
N LEU A 85 -5.09 -1.39 -12.45
CA LEU A 85 -5.16 -2.58 -13.31
C LEU A 85 -5.81 -2.30 -14.66
N ASN A 86 -6.92 -1.56 -14.67
CA ASN A 86 -7.60 -1.16 -15.91
C ASN A 86 -6.74 -0.22 -16.76
N GLN A 87 -6.00 0.71 -16.15
CA GLN A 87 -5.10 1.60 -16.87
C GLN A 87 -3.92 0.85 -17.50
N LEU A 88 -3.33 -0.08 -16.75
CA LEU A 88 -2.27 -0.95 -17.26
C LEU A 88 -2.78 -1.89 -18.36
N GLY A 89 -4.03 -2.33 -18.25
CA GLY A 89 -4.62 -3.37 -19.08
C GLY A 89 -4.01 -4.73 -18.75
N ALA A 90 -3.94 -5.09 -17.46
CA ALA A 90 -3.33 -6.34 -17.04
C ALA A 90 -4.08 -7.01 -15.89
N GLU A 91 -4.07 -8.34 -15.90
CA GLU A 91 -4.35 -9.14 -14.71
C GLU A 91 -3.04 -9.57 -14.07
N LEU A 92 -3.01 -9.51 -12.74
CA LEU A 92 -1.83 -9.74 -11.94
C LEU A 92 -2.12 -10.82 -10.89
N GLU A 93 -1.13 -11.68 -10.66
CA GLU A 93 -1.19 -12.72 -9.64
C GLU A 93 0.14 -12.78 -8.87
N ASN A 94 0.07 -12.95 -7.55
CA ASN A 94 1.29 -13.20 -6.76
C ASN A 94 1.85 -14.57 -7.14
N ILE A 95 3.17 -14.66 -7.33
CA ILE A 95 3.80 -15.97 -7.45
C ILE A 95 3.79 -16.68 -6.09
N ASP A 96 3.70 -18.00 -6.12
CA ASP A 96 3.85 -18.81 -4.91
C ASP A 96 5.34 -18.91 -4.48
N LYS A 97 5.54 -19.44 -3.27
CA LYS A 97 6.88 -19.59 -2.68
C LYS A 97 7.76 -20.59 -3.43
N ASP A 98 7.16 -21.59 -4.07
CA ASP A 98 7.90 -22.63 -4.77
C ASP A 98 8.49 -22.07 -6.05
N LEU A 99 7.70 -21.29 -6.81
CA LEU A 99 8.15 -20.57 -7.98
C LEU A 99 9.18 -19.50 -7.62
N ALA A 100 8.93 -18.72 -6.56
CA ALA A 100 9.90 -17.74 -6.07
C ALA A 100 11.26 -18.39 -5.73
N GLY A 101 11.22 -19.55 -5.06
CA GLY A 101 12.41 -20.33 -4.74
C GLY A 101 13.15 -20.86 -5.97
N LYS A 102 12.42 -21.40 -6.97
CA LYS A 102 13.01 -21.86 -8.24
C LYS A 102 13.72 -20.73 -8.99
N LEU A 103 13.15 -19.53 -8.95
CA LEU A 103 13.67 -18.34 -9.62
C LEU A 103 14.70 -17.57 -8.76
N ASN A 104 14.97 -18.04 -7.53
CA ASN A 104 15.87 -17.41 -6.57
C ASN A 104 15.55 -15.92 -6.31
N ILE A 105 14.26 -15.63 -6.11
CA ILE A 105 13.73 -14.30 -5.77
C ILE A 105 12.88 -14.37 -4.50
N ASP A 106 12.78 -13.27 -3.76
CA ASP A 106 11.99 -13.22 -2.50
C ASP A 106 10.47 -13.23 -2.71
N GLY A 107 10.01 -13.07 -3.96
CA GLY A 107 8.63 -12.84 -4.34
C GLY A 107 8.54 -12.11 -5.67
N GLY A 108 7.32 -11.88 -6.14
CA GLY A 108 7.07 -11.23 -7.42
C GLY A 108 5.61 -11.33 -7.85
N VAL A 109 5.27 -10.58 -8.88
CA VAL A 109 3.90 -10.53 -9.41
C VAL A 109 3.91 -10.89 -10.87
N LYS A 110 3.24 -12.00 -11.21
CA LYS A 110 3.11 -12.49 -12.57
C LYS A 110 1.99 -11.74 -13.29
N VAL A 111 2.27 -11.29 -14.51
CA VAL A 111 1.28 -10.80 -15.45
C VAL A 111 0.62 -12.02 -16.10
N THR A 112 -0.60 -12.33 -15.68
CA THR A 112 -1.31 -13.52 -16.17
C THR A 112 -2.01 -13.25 -17.50
N GLN A 113 -2.58 -12.06 -17.67
CA GLN A 113 -3.26 -11.64 -18.90
C GLN A 113 -2.94 -10.19 -19.25
N LEU A 114 -2.88 -9.90 -20.56
CA LEU A 114 -2.72 -8.54 -21.09
C LEU A 114 -3.88 -8.12 -22.01
N TYR A 115 -4.63 -7.14 -21.54
CA TYR A 115 -5.71 -6.47 -22.26
C TYR A 115 -5.22 -5.19 -22.95
N ALA A 116 -6.15 -4.49 -23.60
CA ALA A 116 -5.89 -3.15 -24.10
C ALA A 116 -5.63 -2.19 -22.92
N GLY A 117 -4.41 -1.68 -22.82
CA GLY A 117 -3.97 -0.74 -21.78
C GLY A 117 -2.51 -0.35 -21.97
N LYS A 118 -1.96 0.43 -21.03
CA LYS A 118 -0.61 1.02 -21.17
C LYS A 118 0.48 -0.04 -21.43
N LEU A 119 0.44 -1.19 -20.76
CA LEU A 119 1.48 -2.20 -20.92
C LEU A 119 1.48 -2.76 -22.34
N ARG A 120 0.32 -3.15 -22.87
CA ARG A 120 0.21 -3.69 -24.23
C ARG A 120 0.41 -2.64 -25.32
N LEU A 121 0.01 -1.39 -25.06
CA LEU A 121 0.08 -0.32 -26.06
C LEU A 121 1.45 0.36 -26.15
N GLN A 122 2.25 0.33 -25.08
CA GLN A 122 3.52 1.07 -25.01
C GLN A 122 4.75 0.17 -24.83
N THR A 123 4.55 -1.11 -24.57
CA THR A 123 5.66 -2.05 -24.32
C THR A 123 5.50 -3.31 -25.15
N GLN A 124 6.56 -4.11 -25.19
CA GLN A 124 6.55 -5.48 -25.75
C GLN A 124 6.45 -6.53 -24.64
N MET A 125 5.86 -6.18 -23.50
CA MET A 125 5.63 -7.12 -22.41
C MET A 125 4.67 -8.21 -22.87
N GLN A 126 4.96 -9.45 -22.47
CA GLN A 126 4.15 -10.62 -22.74
C GLN A 126 3.60 -11.19 -21.44
N GLU A 127 2.54 -11.99 -21.57
CA GLU A 127 2.00 -12.78 -20.46
C GLU A 127 3.06 -13.75 -19.94
N GLY A 128 3.01 -14.04 -18.64
CA GLY A 128 4.05 -14.81 -17.93
C GLY A 128 5.24 -13.97 -17.45
N PHE A 129 5.26 -12.66 -17.73
CA PHE A 129 6.27 -11.77 -17.15
C PHE A 129 6.09 -11.64 -15.64
N ILE A 130 7.16 -11.87 -14.88
CA ILE A 130 7.16 -11.76 -13.42
C ILE A 130 7.85 -10.45 -13.03
N ILE A 131 7.06 -9.51 -12.53
CA ILE A 131 7.51 -8.22 -12.02
C ILE A 131 8.27 -8.44 -10.72
N THR A 132 9.51 -7.94 -10.67
CA THR A 132 10.37 -8.03 -9.48
C THR A 132 10.72 -6.65 -8.93
N HIS A 133 10.78 -5.62 -9.77
CA HIS A 133 10.97 -4.23 -9.33
C HIS A 133 10.16 -3.25 -10.17
N ILE A 134 9.76 -2.14 -9.53
CA ILE A 134 9.18 -0.96 -10.19
C ILE A 134 9.96 0.27 -9.71
N ASN A 135 10.54 1.02 -10.64
CA ASN A 135 11.38 2.19 -10.35
C ASN A 135 12.48 1.91 -9.31
N GLY A 136 13.06 0.70 -9.34
CA GLY A 136 14.09 0.26 -8.40
C GLY A 136 13.56 -0.22 -7.03
N ARG A 137 12.27 -0.06 -6.72
CA ARG A 137 11.63 -0.64 -5.53
C ARG A 137 11.32 -2.11 -5.77
N LYS A 138 11.73 -2.98 -4.83
CA LYS A 138 11.46 -4.42 -4.87
C LYS A 138 9.96 -4.68 -4.70
N ILE A 139 9.45 -5.62 -5.50
CA ILE A 139 8.05 -6.05 -5.52
C ILE A 139 7.98 -7.50 -5.06
N LYS A 140 7.24 -7.77 -3.98
CA LYS A 140 7.01 -9.13 -3.48
C LYS A 140 5.58 -9.60 -3.75
N ASP A 141 4.64 -8.67 -3.77
CA ASP A 141 3.22 -8.94 -3.97
C ASP A 141 2.51 -7.80 -4.73
N ILE A 142 1.23 -8.02 -5.03
CA ILE A 142 0.37 -7.06 -5.73
C ILE A 142 0.24 -5.76 -4.93
N ASP A 143 0.24 -5.78 -3.60
CA ASP A 143 0.12 -4.56 -2.81
C ASP A 143 1.36 -3.67 -3.04
N ASP A 144 2.56 -4.24 -3.14
CA ASP A 144 3.78 -3.51 -3.52
C ASP A 144 3.65 -2.88 -4.92
N VAL A 145 3.05 -3.59 -5.89
CA VAL A 145 2.80 -3.05 -7.24
C VAL A 145 1.86 -1.85 -7.16
N MET A 146 0.74 -2.01 -6.46
CA MET A 146 -0.27 -0.97 -6.34
C MET A 146 0.30 0.26 -5.65
N GLU A 147 1.06 0.08 -4.56
CA GLU A 147 1.72 1.18 -3.86
C GLU A 147 2.77 1.88 -4.75
N SER A 148 3.54 1.10 -5.52
CA SER A 148 4.57 1.65 -6.41
C SER A 148 3.99 2.46 -7.57
N LEU A 149 2.75 2.21 -7.96
CA LEU A 149 2.07 2.88 -9.08
C LEU A 149 1.04 3.92 -8.62
N ASN A 150 0.60 3.87 -7.37
CA ASN A 150 -0.40 4.80 -6.86
C ASN A 150 0.12 6.23 -6.90
N ASN A 151 -0.66 7.13 -7.52
CA ASN A 151 -0.31 8.53 -7.72
C ASN A 151 1.01 8.79 -8.47
N GLN A 152 1.60 7.77 -9.10
CA GLN A 152 2.76 7.98 -9.97
C GLN A 152 2.36 8.74 -11.22
N LYS A 153 3.26 9.63 -11.65
CA LYS A 153 3.12 10.44 -12.86
C LYS A 153 4.39 10.31 -13.69
N GLY A 154 4.25 10.37 -15.01
CA GLY A 154 5.39 10.30 -15.92
C GLY A 154 5.86 8.86 -16.15
N GLY A 155 7.18 8.70 -16.36
CA GLY A 155 7.77 7.42 -16.76
C GLY A 155 7.87 6.41 -15.61
N VAL A 156 7.42 5.20 -15.87
CA VAL A 156 7.57 4.04 -14.98
C VAL A 156 8.45 3.01 -15.65
N MET A 157 9.46 2.52 -14.94
CA MET A 157 10.32 1.42 -15.35
C MET A 157 9.99 0.17 -14.53
N ILE A 158 9.68 -0.92 -15.21
CA ILE A 158 9.47 -2.24 -14.62
C ILE A 158 10.65 -3.13 -14.96
N GLU A 159 11.20 -3.80 -13.94
CA GLU A 159 12.18 -4.87 -14.08
C GLU A 159 11.53 -6.21 -13.68
N GLY A 160 11.83 -7.26 -14.44
CA GLY A 160 11.30 -8.58 -14.17
C GLY A 160 11.98 -9.66 -14.99
N ILE A 161 11.40 -10.85 -14.95
CA ILE A 161 11.93 -12.06 -15.58
C ILE A 161 10.80 -12.82 -16.27
N TYR A 162 11.15 -13.69 -17.22
CA TYR A 162 10.25 -14.72 -17.72
C TYR A 162 10.77 -16.07 -17.23
N GLU A 163 9.89 -17.01 -16.91
CA GLU A 163 10.30 -18.35 -16.45
C GLU A 163 11.16 -19.08 -17.49
N GLU A 164 10.85 -18.89 -18.77
CA GLU A 164 11.47 -19.59 -19.90
C GLU A 164 12.61 -18.81 -20.56
N LEU A 165 12.86 -17.55 -20.17
CA LEU A 165 13.90 -16.72 -20.79
C LEU A 165 14.99 -16.37 -19.77
N PRO A 166 16.27 -16.48 -20.15
CA PRO A 166 17.36 -16.13 -19.26
C PRO A 166 17.48 -14.62 -19.08
N GLY A 167 17.77 -14.20 -17.85
CA GLY A 167 18.13 -12.83 -17.51
C GLY A 167 16.96 -11.94 -17.13
N LYS A 168 17.27 -10.66 -16.93
CA LYS A 168 16.30 -9.63 -16.54
C LYS A 168 15.84 -8.86 -17.77
N HIS A 169 14.56 -8.54 -17.80
CA HIS A 169 13.94 -7.72 -18.83
C HIS A 169 13.39 -6.44 -18.21
N TYR A 170 13.44 -5.37 -19.01
CA TYR A 170 13.09 -4.02 -18.60
C TYR A 170 12.05 -3.46 -19.56
N TYR A 171 10.98 -2.91 -19.00
CA TYR A 171 9.95 -2.22 -19.76
C TYR A 171 9.71 -0.85 -19.17
N ALA A 172 9.55 0.14 -20.04
CA ALA A 172 9.20 1.49 -19.63
C ALA A 172 7.88 1.90 -20.28
N PHE A 173 7.00 2.55 -19.52
CA PHE A 173 5.74 3.10 -20.00
C PHE A 173 5.42 4.42 -19.28
N GLY A 174 4.55 5.23 -19.87
CA GLY A 174 4.12 6.50 -19.31
C GLY A 174 2.75 6.43 -18.63
N LEU A 175 2.66 6.94 -17.41
CA LEU A 175 1.40 7.26 -16.75
C LEU A 175 1.01 8.71 -17.05
N ASP A 176 -0.28 8.92 -17.34
CA ASP A 176 -0.82 10.25 -17.63
C ASP A 176 -0.76 11.15 -16.38
N SER A 177 -0.57 12.46 -16.61
CA SER A 177 -0.43 13.51 -15.58
C SER A 177 -1.71 13.85 -14.83
#